data_AF-A0A9D6PZS1-F1
#
_entry.id   AF-A0A9D6PZS1-F1
#
_cell.length_a   1.000
_cell.length_b   1.000
_cell.length_c   1.000
_cell.angle_alpha   90.00
_cell.angle_beta   90.00
_cell.angle_gamma   90.00
#
_symmetry.space_group_name_H-M   'P 1'
#
loop_
_entity.id
_entity.type
_entity.pdbx_description
1 polymer ?
#
loop_
_entity_poly.entity_id
_entity_poly.type
_entity_poly.pdbx_seq_one_letter_code
_entity_poly.pdbx_strand_id
1 'polypeptide(L)'
;MREPSTLHRPSARREVGSALLAAIALISVAGALFAFTQRGVPSPSPSSPEISPTPTATNRIGILAGHWQYDGGANCGDGVYEADLTYQIAQQIAPLLSAAGYQVDILAEHDARLESYQADALVALHIDS
;
A
#
# COMPACT_ATOMS: atom_id res chain seq x y z
N MET A 1 42.94 -71.91 36.71
CA MET A 1 43.42 -70.60 36.22
C MET A 1 42.17 -69.77 35.92
N ARG A 2 41.87 -68.77 36.77
CA ARG A 2 41.90 -67.32 36.47
C ARG A 2 40.84 -66.95 35.41
N GLU A 3 39.81 -66.14 35.65
CA GLU A 3 39.74 -64.82 36.30
C GLU A 3 38.25 -64.45 36.57
N PRO A 4 37.97 -63.41 37.37
CA PRO A 4 36.62 -62.94 37.70
C PRO A 4 36.06 -62.02 36.60
N SER A 5 34.77 -62.13 36.32
CA SER A 5 34.08 -61.18 35.43
C SER A 5 33.32 -60.15 36.26
N THR A 6 33.80 -58.92 36.19
CA THR A 6 33.21 -57.72 36.78
C THR A 6 31.88 -57.41 36.09
N LEU A 7 30.80 -57.40 36.88
CA LEU A 7 29.48 -56.95 36.44
C LEU A 7 29.40 -55.44 36.66
N HIS A 8 29.36 -54.64 35.59
CA HIS A 8 28.97 -53.23 35.68
C HIS A 8 27.83 -52.89 34.70
N ARG A 9 26.66 -52.82 35.34
CA ARG A 9 25.40 -52.06 35.14
C ARG A 9 25.21 -51.17 33.87
N PRO A 10 23.99 -51.13 33.31
CA PRO A 10 23.70 -50.49 32.03
C PRO A 10 23.42 -48.98 32.16
N SER A 11 23.56 -48.26 31.05
CA SER A 11 22.94 -46.94 30.87
C SER A 11 21.96 -47.02 29.70
N ALA A 12 20.69 -47.21 30.04
CA ALA A 12 19.57 -47.09 29.10
C ALA A 12 19.38 -45.61 28.75
N ARG A 13 19.81 -45.21 27.56
CA ARG A 13 19.59 -43.86 27.04
C ARG A 13 18.17 -43.77 26.49
N ARG A 14 17.35 -43.01 27.22
CA ARG A 14 15.92 -42.73 27.02
C ARG A 14 15.58 -42.21 25.62
N GLU A 15 14.77 -42.96 24.85
CA GLU A 15 14.17 -42.53 23.57
C GLU A 15 12.88 -41.71 23.76
N VAL A 16 12.92 -40.65 24.56
CA VAL A 16 11.70 -39.89 24.92
C VAL A 16 11.45 -38.70 23.97
N GLY A 17 12.39 -38.39 23.07
CA GLY A 17 12.32 -37.20 22.21
C GLY A 17 11.45 -37.33 20.95
N SER A 18 11.31 -38.53 20.38
CA SER A 18 10.73 -38.70 19.03
C SER A 18 9.20 -38.79 19.03
N ALA A 19 8.61 -39.42 20.05
CA ALA A 19 7.15 -39.57 20.16
C ALA A 19 6.42 -38.24 20.44
N LEU A 20 7.07 -37.31 21.15
CA LEU A 20 6.50 -36.01 21.50
C LEU A 20 6.39 -35.08 20.27
N LEU A 21 7.39 -35.09 19.39
CA LEU A 21 7.38 -34.30 18.16
C LEU A 21 6.33 -34.80 17.15
N ALA A 22 6.17 -36.10 17.02
CA ALA A 22 5.12 -36.69 16.17
C ALA A 22 3.71 -36.36 16.66
N ALA A 23 3.48 -36.37 17.99
CA ALA A 23 2.20 -35.99 18.58
C ALA A 23 1.88 -34.49 18.37
N ILE A 24 2.87 -33.61 18.51
CA ILE A 24 2.70 -32.15 18.30
C ILE A 24 2.40 -31.83 16.82
N ALA A 25 3.03 -32.54 15.87
CA ALA A 25 2.76 -32.36 14.44
C ALA A 25 1.32 -32.77 14.07
N LEU A 26 0.81 -33.88 14.62
CA LEU A 26 -0.56 -34.34 14.36
C LEU A 26 -1.62 -33.41 14.95
N ILE A 27 -1.38 -32.86 16.15
CA ILE A 27 -2.28 -31.88 16.79
C ILE A 27 -2.34 -30.58 15.97
N SER A 28 -1.22 -30.13 15.40
CA SER A 28 -1.17 -28.91 14.58
C SER A 28 -1.94 -29.06 13.27
N VAL A 29 -1.84 -30.22 12.61
CA VAL A 29 -2.58 -30.51 11.37
C VAL A 29 -4.09 -30.66 11.63
N ALA A 30 -4.47 -31.35 12.71
CA ALA A 30 -5.88 -31.48 13.09
C ALA A 30 -6.51 -30.13 13.48
N GLY A 31 -5.77 -29.27 14.20
CA GLY A 31 -6.21 -27.92 14.55
C GLY A 31 -6.39 -27.02 13.33
N ALA A 32 -5.49 -27.10 12.35
CA ALA A 32 -5.60 -26.34 11.10
C ALA A 32 -6.80 -26.81 10.25
N LEU A 33 -7.06 -28.12 10.18
CA LEU A 33 -8.20 -28.67 9.46
C LEU A 33 -9.54 -28.29 10.12
N PHE A 34 -9.60 -28.27 11.44
CA PHE A 34 -10.79 -27.87 12.20
C PHE A 34 -11.06 -26.36 12.10
N ALA A 35 -10.01 -25.53 12.10
CA ALA A 35 -10.16 -24.08 11.88
C ALA A 35 -10.67 -23.73 10.47
N PHE A 36 -10.36 -24.57 9.48
CA PHE A 36 -10.79 -24.36 8.10
C PHE A 36 -12.28 -24.67 7.89
N THR A 37 -12.84 -25.68 8.57
CA THR A 37 -14.26 -26.03 8.48
C THR A 37 -15.18 -25.04 9.20
N GLN A 38 -14.64 -24.27 10.15
CA GLN A 38 -15.40 -23.27 10.91
C GLN A 38 -15.42 -21.87 10.27
N ARG A 39 -14.98 -21.73 9.01
CA ARG A 39 -15.22 -20.50 8.24
C ARG A 39 -16.71 -20.42 7.89
N GLY A 40 -17.50 -19.95 8.85
CA GLY A 40 -18.89 -19.58 8.63
C GLY A 40 -18.96 -18.59 7.47
N VAL A 41 -19.90 -18.83 6.56
CA VAL A 41 -20.22 -17.88 5.49
C VAL A 41 -20.57 -16.55 6.17
N PRO A 42 -19.93 -15.43 5.82
CA PRO A 42 -20.31 -14.13 6.35
C PRO A 42 -21.77 -13.88 5.98
N SER A 43 -22.63 -13.80 7.01
CA SER A 43 -24.02 -13.43 6.83
C SER A 43 -24.05 -12.01 6.24
N PRO A 44 -24.76 -11.76 5.12
CA PRO A 44 -24.88 -10.41 4.60
C PRO A 44 -25.60 -9.58 5.66
N SER A 45 -24.86 -8.71 6.34
CA SER A 45 -25.48 -7.67 7.18
C SER A 45 -26.32 -6.80 6.26
N PRO A 46 -27.58 -6.47 6.64
CA PRO A 46 -28.37 -5.53 5.86
C PRO A 46 -27.62 -4.19 5.83
N SER A 47 -27.09 -3.84 4.66
CA SER A 47 -26.46 -2.57 4.40
C SER A 47 -27.51 -1.49 4.56
N SER A 48 -27.46 -0.75 5.66
CA SER A 48 -28.10 0.57 5.73
C SER A 48 -27.50 1.41 4.59
N PRO A 49 -28.29 2.17 3.82
CA PRO A 49 -27.72 3.08 2.84
C PRO A 49 -26.79 4.05 3.58
N GLU A 50 -25.49 3.90 3.32
CA GLU A 50 -24.50 4.87 3.72
C GLU A 50 -24.77 6.10 2.87
N ILE A 51 -25.41 7.10 3.47
CA ILE A 51 -25.60 8.41 2.85
C ILE A 51 -24.21 9.05 2.82
N SER A 52 -23.45 8.75 1.77
CA SER A 52 -22.22 9.48 1.50
C SER A 52 -22.62 10.95 1.24
N PRO A 53 -22.06 11.92 1.97
CA PRO A 53 -22.38 13.31 1.73
C PRO A 53 -22.06 13.62 0.26
N THR A 54 -23.03 14.18 -0.46
CA THR A 54 -22.77 14.68 -1.81
C THR A 54 -21.70 15.76 -1.69
N PRO A 55 -20.54 15.63 -2.37
CA PRO A 55 -19.50 16.63 -2.29
C PRO A 55 -20.06 17.97 -2.76
N THR A 56 -19.95 18.98 -1.91
CA THR A 56 -20.34 20.36 -2.24
C THR A 56 -19.43 20.84 -3.35
N ALA A 57 -19.99 21.30 -4.47
CA ALA A 57 -19.21 21.91 -5.55
C ALA A 57 -18.40 23.11 -5.00
N THR A 58 -17.09 23.09 -5.22
CA THR A 58 -16.12 24.06 -4.69
C THR A 58 -15.77 25.16 -5.68
N ASN A 59 -16.14 24.97 -6.96
CA ASN A 59 -15.70 25.72 -8.12
C ASN A 59 -14.17 25.85 -8.19
N ARG A 60 -13.45 24.83 -7.71
CA ARG A 60 -11.99 24.78 -7.61
C ARG A 60 -11.42 23.71 -8.53
N ILE A 61 -10.30 24.02 -9.18
CA ILE A 61 -9.53 23.09 -10.00
C ILE A 61 -8.08 23.10 -9.52
N GLY A 62 -7.52 21.93 -9.21
CA GLY A 62 -6.07 21.78 -9.03
C GLY A 62 -5.39 21.41 -10.33
N ILE A 63 -4.25 22.03 -10.63
CA ILE A 63 -3.35 21.64 -11.70
C ILE A 63 -2.04 21.20 -11.05
N LEU A 64 -1.75 19.89 -11.08
CA LEU A 64 -0.48 19.35 -10.62
C LEU A 64 0.52 19.42 -11.78
N ALA A 65 1.59 20.20 -11.59
CA ALA A 65 2.70 20.27 -12.52
C ALA A 65 3.68 19.14 -12.20
N GLY A 66 3.72 18.13 -13.08
CA GLY A 66 4.53 16.94 -12.89
C GLY A 66 6.01 17.27 -12.77
N HIS A 67 6.70 16.58 -11.85
CA HIS A 67 8.12 16.76 -11.51
C HIS A 67 8.52 18.13 -10.92
N TRP A 68 7.72 19.18 -11.12
CA TRP A 68 8.03 20.53 -10.67
C TRP A 68 8.30 20.60 -9.16
N GLN A 69 9.39 21.27 -8.79
CA GLN A 69 9.94 21.37 -7.43
C GLN A 69 10.38 20.06 -6.76
N TYR A 70 10.51 18.96 -7.53
CA TYR A 70 11.02 17.70 -7.04
C TYR A 70 12.26 17.24 -7.82
N ASP A 71 12.10 16.98 -9.12
CA ASP A 71 13.18 16.64 -10.04
C ASP A 71 12.90 17.20 -11.45
N GLY A 72 13.72 16.87 -12.44
CA GLY A 72 13.54 17.38 -13.81
C GLY A 72 12.50 16.62 -14.63
N GLY A 73 12.20 15.37 -14.28
CA GLY A 73 11.46 14.45 -15.14
C GLY A 73 12.21 14.09 -16.43
N ALA A 74 11.45 13.81 -17.49
CA ALA A 74 12.01 13.50 -18.79
C ALA A 74 12.82 14.68 -19.37
N ASN A 75 13.87 14.37 -20.15
CA ASN A 75 14.57 15.36 -20.97
C ASN A 75 13.91 15.39 -22.35
N CYS A 76 13.24 16.50 -22.66
CA CYS A 76 12.46 16.67 -23.89
C CYS A 76 13.31 17.16 -25.09
N GLY A 77 14.63 17.29 -24.92
CA GLY A 77 15.56 17.84 -25.91
C GLY A 77 16.01 19.26 -25.60
N ASP A 78 17.15 19.67 -26.17
CA ASP A 78 17.72 21.03 -26.06
C ASP A 78 17.93 21.56 -24.64
N GLY A 79 18.05 20.66 -23.66
CA GLY A 79 18.20 21.01 -22.24
C GLY A 79 16.90 21.42 -21.56
N VAL A 80 15.76 21.20 -22.21
CA VAL A 80 14.42 21.39 -21.63
C VAL A 80 14.01 20.13 -20.88
N TYR A 81 13.56 20.32 -19.64
CA TYR A 81 13.08 19.26 -18.78
C TYR A 81 11.55 19.29 -18.67
N GLU A 82 10.95 18.13 -18.47
CA GLU A 82 9.52 17.95 -18.26
C GLU A 82 8.96 18.92 -17.21
N ALA A 83 9.63 19.03 -16.06
CA ALA A 83 9.24 19.93 -14.97
C ALA A 83 9.10 21.41 -15.40
N ASP A 84 9.93 21.86 -16.35
CA ASP A 84 9.88 23.24 -16.85
C ASP A 84 8.64 23.45 -17.72
N LEU A 85 8.31 22.46 -18.56
CA LEU A 85 7.19 22.52 -19.50
C LEU A 85 5.85 22.34 -18.78
N THR A 86 5.73 21.36 -17.89
CA THR A 86 4.50 21.11 -17.12
C THR A 86 4.12 22.33 -16.29
N TYR A 87 5.10 22.98 -15.64
CA TYR A 87 4.86 24.20 -14.89
C TYR A 87 4.49 25.39 -15.79
N GLN A 88 5.20 25.60 -16.90
CA GLN A 88 4.86 26.67 -17.84
C GLN A 88 3.45 26.52 -18.42
N ILE A 89 3.06 25.30 -18.80
CA ILE A 89 1.71 25.00 -19.30
C ILE A 89 0.68 25.25 -18.19
N ALA A 90 0.94 24.81 -16.94
CA ALA A 90 0.06 25.09 -15.81
C ALA A 90 -0.14 26.60 -15.59
N GLN A 91 0.92 27.39 -15.67
CA GLN A 91 0.87 28.86 -15.56
C GLN A 91 0.07 29.53 -16.69
N GLN A 92 -0.02 28.90 -17.86
CA GLN A 92 -0.85 29.39 -18.97
C GLN A 92 -2.32 28.98 -18.84
N ILE A 93 -2.59 27.76 -18.36
CA ILE A 93 -3.96 27.26 -18.17
C ILE A 93 -4.66 27.98 -17.02
N ALA A 94 -3.96 28.23 -15.92
CA ALA A 94 -4.52 28.84 -14.72
C ALA A 94 -5.30 30.15 -14.98
N PRO A 95 -4.75 31.17 -15.66
CA PRO A 95 -5.50 32.39 -15.94
C PRO A 95 -6.70 32.18 -16.87
N LEU A 96 -6.65 31.21 -17.79
CA LEU A 96 -7.78 30.89 -18.67
C LEU A 96 -8.95 30.31 -17.87
N LEU A 97 -8.67 29.38 -16.95
CA LEU A 97 -9.67 28.81 -16.06
C LEU A 97 -10.17 29.84 -15.02
N SER A 98 -9.28 30.69 -14.50
CA SER A 98 -9.69 31.79 -13.62
C SER A 98 -10.60 32.79 -14.33
N ALA A 99 -10.32 33.12 -15.59
CA ALA A 99 -11.20 33.98 -16.40
C ALA A 99 -12.57 33.32 -16.68
N ALA A 100 -12.63 31.98 -16.68
CA ALA A 100 -13.88 31.23 -16.79
C ALA A 100 -14.63 31.10 -15.44
N GLY A 101 -14.10 31.65 -14.35
CA GLY A 101 -14.76 31.70 -13.03
C GLY A 101 -14.35 30.61 -12.05
N TYR A 102 -13.30 29.83 -12.34
CA TYR A 102 -12.78 28.81 -11.43
C TYR A 102 -11.72 29.37 -10.47
N GLN A 103 -11.69 28.85 -9.24
CA GLN A 103 -10.53 28.98 -8.37
C GLN A 103 -9.48 27.95 -8.82
N VAL A 104 -8.25 28.39 -9.10
CA VAL A 104 -7.22 27.49 -9.64
C VAL A 104 -6.01 27.48 -8.74
N ASP A 105 -5.61 26.29 -8.31
CA ASP A 105 -4.34 26.07 -7.62
C ASP A 105 -3.38 25.35 -8.54
N ILE A 106 -2.18 25.91 -8.73
CA ILE A 106 -1.05 25.16 -9.28
C ILE A 106 -0.36 24.46 -8.09
N LEU A 107 -0.17 23.15 -8.21
CA LEU A 107 0.42 22.26 -7.20
C LEU A 107 1.71 21.67 -7.75
N ALA A 108 2.74 21.56 -6.90
CA ALA A 108 3.93 20.76 -7.20
C ALA A 108 3.63 19.25 -7.10
N GLU A 109 4.50 18.41 -7.69
CA GLU A 109 4.41 16.93 -7.69
C GLU A 109 4.17 16.34 -6.29
N HIS A 110 4.78 16.95 -5.28
CA HIS A 110 4.67 16.54 -3.87
C HIS A 110 4.20 17.68 -2.98
N ASP A 111 3.28 18.51 -3.50
CA ASP A 111 2.69 19.57 -2.71
C ASP A 111 1.98 19.00 -1.47
N ALA A 112 2.34 19.49 -0.28
CA ALA A 112 1.78 19.02 0.99
C ALA A 112 0.25 19.19 1.06
N ARG A 113 -0.34 20.07 0.23
CA ARG A 113 -1.80 20.25 0.14
C ARG A 113 -2.50 19.00 -0.41
N LEU A 114 -1.81 18.13 -1.16
CA LEU A 114 -2.40 16.96 -1.84
C LEU A 114 -3.07 15.97 -0.88
N GLU A 115 -2.55 15.77 0.33
CA GLU A 115 -3.06 14.77 1.29
C GLU A 115 -4.51 15.04 1.77
N SER A 116 -5.05 16.22 1.49
CA SER A 116 -6.43 16.58 1.80
C SER A 116 -7.02 17.56 0.80
N TYR A 117 -6.45 17.61 -0.41
CA TYR A 117 -6.86 18.57 -1.41
C TYR A 117 -8.28 18.27 -1.89
N GLN A 118 -9.17 19.27 -1.80
CA GLN A 118 -10.54 19.17 -2.28
C GLN A 118 -10.78 20.18 -3.38
N ALA A 119 -11.21 19.67 -4.53
CA ALA A 119 -11.52 20.43 -5.72
C ALA A 119 -12.56 19.66 -6.53
N ASP A 120 -13.21 20.34 -7.48
CA ASP A 120 -14.13 19.67 -8.41
C ASP A 120 -13.36 18.83 -9.44
N ALA A 121 -12.10 19.20 -9.70
CA ALA A 121 -11.17 18.42 -10.51
C ALA A 121 -9.71 18.63 -10.05
N LEU A 122 -8.90 17.60 -10.25
CA LEU A 122 -7.43 17.64 -10.19
C LEU A 122 -6.89 17.12 -11.51
N VAL A 123 -6.07 17.91 -12.20
CA VAL A 123 -5.47 17.57 -13.49
C VAL A 123 -3.96 17.50 -13.31
N ALA A 124 -3.38 16.33 -13.53
CA ALA A 124 -1.92 16.15 -13.52
C ALA A 124 -1.36 16.31 -14.94
N LEU A 125 -0.31 17.10 -15.09
CA LEU A 125 0.41 17.32 -16.34
C LEU A 125 1.75 16.61 -16.29
N HIS A 126 1.97 15.70 -17.24
CA HIS A 126 3.25 15.00 -17.45
C HIS A 126 3.58 14.98 -18.94
N ILE A 127 4.88 14.92 -19.25
CA ILE A 127 5.43 14.87 -20.61
C ILE A 127 6.55 13.83 -20.61
N ASP A 128 6.16 12.57 -20.74
CA ASP A 128 7.02 11.42 -20.43
C ASP A 128 8.11 11.09 -21.49
N SER A 129 8.26 11.86 -22.58
CA SER A 129 9.27 11.61 -23.63
C SER A 129 9.60 12.81 -24.50
#